data_AF-A0A7C3X6E1-F1
#
_entry.id   AF-A0A7C3X6E1-F1
#
_cell.length_a   1.000
_cell.length_b   1.000
_cell.length_c   1.000
_cell.angle_alpha   90.00
_cell.angle_beta   90.00
_cell.angle_gamma   90.00
#
_symmetry.space_group_name_H-M   'P 1'
#
loop_
_entity.id
_entity.type
_entity.pdbx_description
1 polymer ?
#
loop_
_entity_poly.entity_id
_entity_poly.type
_entity_poly.pdbx_seq_one_letter_code
_entity_poly.pdbx_strand_id
1 'polypeptide(L)'
;ENHLLAQTLHEMGTNGALDTGMLSGDIPIRNWSVGEWMEALDTLNSFYYNDHILVRTVGCYACTVRCKRVVRVEEGPYSMEEHAGPEYETVCMMGTNLLNPSLEAVAKANDLCNRLGMDTIAMGSVIALLMEAQERGLLSPSETGLDFSWGNMETALEAIRLTAAREGFGDRMAQGSRTLAGELGAPELAVTVRGLDFPAHDPRGFHGYGLGYAVGARGACHLNTTNLLVEGGMASWPEIGLKGPFKGMTSKGKAELTWKCLSVGQLFNSLCMCEFIGAFLSLNEQVEMMRAATGFDWTLEELMECGWRIWYLKRHILNLRGSGRKDDVLPPKALTPTREGANAGSVPDMELMLGEFYRLAGLDEEGRVPPEKLVIDP
;
A
#
# COMPACT_ATOMS: atom_id res chain seq x y z
N GLU A 1 11.94 -9.24 23.15
CA GLU A 1 11.18 -10.51 23.21
C GLU A 1 9.69 -10.33 23.56
N ASN A 2 9.27 -9.26 24.25
CA ASN A 2 7.85 -9.05 24.66
C ASN A 2 7.10 -7.93 23.90
N HIS A 3 7.58 -7.45 22.75
CA HIS A 3 6.85 -6.42 22.00
C HIS A 3 5.72 -7.06 21.19
N LEU A 4 4.46 -6.70 21.47
CA LEU A 4 3.27 -7.31 20.88
C LEU A 4 3.33 -7.34 19.34
N LEU A 5 3.59 -6.19 18.72
CA LEU A 5 3.66 -6.12 17.25
C LEU A 5 4.77 -7.02 16.66
N ALA A 6 5.91 -7.18 17.35
CA ALA A 6 6.96 -8.07 16.88
C ALA A 6 6.54 -9.54 16.96
N GLN A 7 5.82 -9.92 18.01
CA GLN A 7 5.24 -11.26 18.15
C GLN A 7 4.16 -11.52 17.10
N THR A 8 3.25 -10.56 16.90
CA THR A 8 2.23 -10.65 15.84
C THR A 8 2.87 -10.83 14.46
N LEU A 9 3.86 -10.00 14.12
CA LEU A 9 4.58 -10.13 12.84
C LEU A 9 5.38 -11.43 12.74
N HIS A 10 5.88 -11.99 13.85
CA HIS A 10 6.54 -13.29 13.84
C HIS A 10 5.55 -14.42 13.58
N GLU A 11 4.47 -14.47 14.35
CA GLU A 11 3.49 -15.56 14.31
C GLU A 11 2.60 -15.51 13.06
N MET A 12 2.12 -14.32 12.69
CA MET A 12 1.12 -14.14 11.62
C MET A 12 1.69 -13.55 10.33
N GLY A 13 2.91 -13.00 10.38
CA GLY A 13 3.47 -12.27 9.25
C GLY A 13 2.73 -10.95 9.03
N THR A 14 2.90 -10.37 7.85
CA THR A 14 2.14 -9.15 7.51
C THR A 14 0.65 -9.44 7.33
N ASN A 15 0.29 -10.67 6.91
CA ASN A 15 -1.10 -11.07 6.68
C ASN A 15 -1.97 -11.03 7.96
N GLY A 16 -1.37 -10.89 9.14
CA GLY A 16 -2.12 -10.64 10.39
C GLY A 16 -2.93 -9.34 10.35
N ALA A 17 -2.62 -8.44 9.41
CA ALA A 17 -3.39 -7.23 9.16
C ALA A 17 -4.74 -7.49 8.46
N LEU A 18 -4.95 -8.63 7.80
CA LEU A 18 -6.18 -8.89 7.01
C LEU A 18 -7.45 -8.82 7.85
N ASP A 19 -7.50 -9.55 8.96
CA ASP A 19 -8.67 -9.60 9.85
C ASP A 19 -8.98 -8.21 10.41
N THR A 20 -7.95 -7.50 10.87
CA THR A 20 -8.09 -6.15 11.43
C THR A 20 -8.55 -5.17 10.35
N GLY A 21 -8.02 -5.29 9.13
CA GLY A 21 -8.39 -4.47 7.98
C GLY A 21 -9.83 -4.71 7.53
N MET A 22 -10.26 -5.97 7.44
CA MET A 22 -11.65 -6.34 7.14
C MET A 22 -12.61 -5.73 8.15
N LEU A 23 -12.31 -5.84 9.45
CA LEU A 23 -13.15 -5.32 10.54
C LEU A 23 -13.17 -3.79 10.63
N SER A 24 -12.12 -3.11 10.14
CA SER A 24 -12.00 -1.65 10.19
C SER A 24 -12.36 -0.95 8.86
N GLY A 25 -12.64 -1.71 7.80
CA GLY A 25 -12.94 -1.18 6.48
C GLY A 25 -11.70 -0.61 5.77
N ASP A 26 -10.55 -1.23 6.00
CA ASP A 26 -9.24 -0.84 5.41
C ASP A 26 -8.85 -1.70 4.22
N ILE A 27 -9.63 -2.70 3.81
CA ILE A 27 -9.20 -3.61 2.73
C ILE A 27 -9.89 -3.30 1.39
N PRO A 28 -9.21 -3.54 0.26
CA PRO A 28 -9.85 -3.51 -1.05
C PRO A 28 -10.67 -4.77 -1.29
N ILE A 29 -11.90 -4.59 -1.76
CA ILE A 29 -12.78 -5.70 -2.17
C ILE A 29 -13.38 -5.37 -3.53
N ARG A 30 -13.26 -6.32 -4.47
CA ARG A 30 -13.84 -6.22 -5.83
C ARG A 30 -13.51 -4.90 -6.54
N ASN A 31 -12.24 -4.67 -6.84
CA ASN A 31 -11.73 -3.39 -7.35
C ASN A 31 -12.29 -2.17 -6.61
N TRP A 32 -12.16 -2.20 -5.27
CA TRP A 32 -12.55 -1.11 -4.36
C TRP A 32 -14.05 -0.75 -4.34
N SER A 33 -14.92 -1.61 -4.91
CA SER A 33 -16.35 -1.30 -5.08
C SER A 33 -17.25 -1.80 -3.95
N VAL A 34 -16.75 -2.71 -3.10
CA VAL A 34 -17.50 -3.34 -2.01
C VAL A 34 -16.83 -3.01 -0.67
N GLY A 35 -17.64 -2.82 0.38
CA GLY A 35 -17.16 -2.43 1.71
C GLY A 35 -16.86 -3.58 2.68
N GLU A 36 -17.40 -4.78 2.45
CA GLU A 36 -17.13 -5.96 3.27
C GLU A 36 -17.29 -7.28 2.50
N TRP A 37 -16.54 -8.31 2.92
CA TRP A 37 -16.70 -9.70 2.47
C TRP A 37 -16.16 -10.63 3.56
N MET A 38 -16.88 -10.73 4.67
CA MET A 38 -16.42 -11.40 5.89
C MET A 38 -16.09 -12.88 5.66
N GLU A 39 -16.79 -13.55 4.75
CA GLU A 39 -16.57 -14.95 4.38
C GLU A 39 -15.17 -15.19 3.78
N ALA A 40 -14.53 -14.16 3.23
CA ALA A 40 -13.14 -14.28 2.75
C ALA A 40 -12.17 -14.63 3.88
N LEU A 41 -12.49 -14.23 5.13
CA LEU A 41 -11.64 -14.55 6.27
C LEU A 41 -11.58 -16.03 6.57
N ASP A 42 -12.55 -16.86 6.15
CA ASP A 42 -12.52 -18.30 6.40
C ASP A 42 -11.31 -19.00 5.76
N THR A 43 -10.73 -18.39 4.74
CA THR A 43 -9.72 -19.00 3.86
C THR A 43 -8.49 -18.12 3.61
N LEU A 44 -8.59 -16.79 3.74
CA LEU A 44 -7.47 -15.88 3.48
C LEU A 44 -6.71 -15.41 4.74
N ASN A 45 -7.26 -15.66 5.94
CA ASN A 45 -6.68 -15.18 7.19
C ASN A 45 -5.33 -15.86 7.53
N SER A 46 -4.63 -15.31 8.54
CA SER A 46 -3.30 -15.81 8.94
C SER A 46 -3.31 -17.18 9.62
N PHE A 47 -4.41 -17.58 10.27
CA PHE A 47 -4.55 -18.90 10.86
C PHE A 47 -4.64 -19.96 9.75
N TYR A 48 -5.51 -19.75 8.76
CA TYR A 48 -5.60 -20.61 7.58
C TYR A 48 -4.25 -20.68 6.86
N TYR A 49 -3.60 -19.52 6.65
CA TYR A 49 -2.27 -19.44 6.07
C TYR A 49 -1.27 -20.36 6.79
N ASN A 50 -1.21 -20.25 8.12
CA ASN A 50 -0.27 -21.00 8.94
C ASN A 50 -0.57 -22.50 8.95
N ASP A 51 -1.84 -22.89 8.98
CA ASP A 51 -2.27 -24.28 9.06
C ASP A 51 -2.16 -25.03 7.72
N HIS A 52 -2.28 -24.32 6.59
CA HIS A 52 -2.42 -24.95 5.27
C HIS A 52 -1.20 -24.82 4.35
N ILE A 53 -0.50 -23.67 4.36
CA ILE A 53 0.55 -23.41 3.36
C ILE A 53 1.91 -23.03 3.95
N LEU A 54 1.98 -22.63 5.23
CA LEU A 54 3.23 -22.23 5.86
C LEU A 54 4.15 -23.43 6.08
N VAL A 55 5.40 -23.31 5.64
CA VAL A 55 6.46 -24.27 5.94
C VAL A 55 7.35 -23.77 7.06
N ARG A 56 7.80 -22.52 6.98
CA ARG A 56 8.69 -21.89 7.97
C ARG A 56 8.69 -20.38 7.85
N THR A 57 9.19 -19.72 8.89
CA THR A 57 9.47 -18.29 8.90
C THR A 57 10.97 -18.02 8.72
N VAL A 58 11.31 -16.92 8.04
CA VAL A 58 12.70 -16.49 7.81
C VAL A 58 12.84 -14.99 8.06
N GLY A 59 14.06 -14.56 8.38
CA GLY A 59 14.38 -13.15 8.60
C GLY A 59 15.08 -12.50 7.42
N CYS A 60 14.89 -11.18 7.29
CA CYS A 60 15.88 -10.33 6.62
C CYS A 60 17.22 -10.41 7.36
N TYR A 61 18.27 -9.84 6.76
CA TYR A 61 19.59 -9.75 7.38
C TYR A 61 19.50 -9.18 8.81
N ALA A 62 20.10 -9.88 9.77
CA ALA A 62 20.15 -9.56 11.20
C ALA A 62 18.78 -9.35 11.91
N CYS A 63 17.65 -9.59 11.23
CA CYS A 63 16.33 -9.29 11.77
C CYS A 63 15.83 -10.44 12.67
N THR A 64 15.51 -10.10 13.92
CA THR A 64 14.97 -11.04 14.91
C THR A 64 13.45 -11.21 14.82
N VAL A 65 12.74 -10.32 14.14
CA VAL A 65 11.28 -10.43 13.92
C VAL A 65 10.95 -11.65 13.05
N ARG A 66 11.75 -11.91 12.01
CA ARG A 66 11.56 -13.03 11.08
C ARG A 66 10.15 -13.10 10.49
N CYS A 67 9.64 -11.96 10.01
CA CYS A 67 8.27 -11.86 9.50
C CYS A 67 8.04 -12.59 8.16
N LYS A 68 9.08 -12.90 7.37
CA LYS A 68 8.92 -13.46 6.03
C LYS A 68 8.42 -14.91 6.09
N ARG A 69 7.45 -15.22 5.24
CA ARG A 69 6.86 -16.56 5.13
C ARG A 69 7.54 -17.35 4.00
N VAL A 70 7.83 -18.61 4.24
CA VAL A 70 8.12 -19.59 3.18
C VAL A 70 6.97 -20.57 3.14
N VAL A 71 6.36 -20.71 1.96
CA VAL A 71 5.14 -21.51 1.76
C VAL A 71 5.32 -22.56 0.69
N ARG A 72 4.45 -23.56 0.73
CA ARG A 72 4.30 -24.62 -0.28
C ARG A 72 2.82 -24.98 -0.36
N VAL A 73 2.37 -25.33 -1.55
CA VAL A 73 1.04 -25.91 -1.77
C VAL A 73 1.24 -27.31 -2.32
N GLU A 74 0.88 -28.33 -1.53
CA GLU A 74 1.23 -29.73 -1.84
C GLU A 74 0.40 -30.29 -3.00
N GLU A 75 -0.91 -30.03 -3.01
CA GLU A 75 -1.85 -30.68 -3.93
C GLU A 75 -2.81 -29.67 -4.57
N GLY A 76 -3.56 -30.13 -5.57
CA GLY A 76 -4.56 -29.33 -6.27
C GLY A 76 -4.01 -28.49 -7.43
N PRO A 77 -4.89 -27.73 -8.11
CA PRO A 77 -4.56 -27.00 -9.33
C PRO A 77 -3.52 -25.89 -9.12
N TYR A 78 -3.33 -25.45 -7.87
CA TYR A 78 -2.40 -24.39 -7.50
C TYR A 78 -1.14 -24.90 -6.80
N SER A 79 -0.86 -26.22 -6.90
CA SER A 79 0.36 -26.81 -6.33
C SER A 79 1.62 -26.06 -6.75
N MET A 80 2.51 -25.85 -5.78
CA MET A 80 3.77 -25.15 -5.95
C MET A 80 4.81 -25.62 -4.94
N GLU A 81 6.05 -25.69 -5.41
CA GLU A 81 7.23 -25.94 -4.56
C GLU A 81 7.45 -24.80 -3.56
N GLU A 82 8.34 -25.05 -2.59
CA GLU A 82 8.69 -24.04 -1.59
C GLU A 82 9.16 -22.73 -2.22
N HIS A 83 8.51 -21.64 -1.86
CA HIS A 83 8.87 -20.29 -2.30
C HIS A 83 8.57 -19.25 -1.21
N ALA A 84 9.04 -18.01 -1.41
CA ALA A 84 8.57 -16.88 -0.63
C ALA A 84 7.05 -16.75 -0.77
N GLY A 85 6.34 -16.72 0.35
CA GLY A 85 4.88 -16.65 0.39
C GLY A 85 4.33 -15.22 0.19
N PRO A 86 3.03 -15.10 -0.10
CA PRO A 86 2.39 -13.80 -0.27
C PRO A 86 2.37 -13.01 1.04
N GLU A 87 2.79 -11.75 0.95
CA GLU A 87 2.59 -10.76 2.02
C GLU A 87 1.14 -10.24 1.99
N TYR A 88 0.70 -9.54 3.04
CA TYR A 88 -0.64 -8.95 3.18
C TYR A 88 -1.17 -8.27 1.90
N GLU A 89 -0.34 -7.41 1.31
CA GLU A 89 -0.65 -6.69 0.08
C GLU A 89 -1.03 -7.64 -1.05
N THR A 90 -0.29 -8.74 -1.20
CA THR A 90 -0.56 -9.74 -2.24
C THR A 90 -1.82 -10.53 -1.93
N VAL A 91 -2.05 -10.89 -0.67
CA VAL A 91 -3.28 -11.58 -0.24
C VAL A 91 -4.51 -10.74 -0.53
N CYS A 92 -4.48 -9.45 -0.22
CA CYS A 92 -5.62 -8.57 -0.52
C CYS A 92 -5.78 -8.34 -2.03
N MET A 93 -4.69 -7.99 -2.74
CA MET A 93 -4.78 -7.58 -4.14
C MET A 93 -5.06 -8.74 -5.11
N MET A 94 -4.71 -9.98 -4.74
CA MET A 94 -5.01 -11.20 -5.51
C MET A 94 -6.13 -12.07 -4.89
N GLY A 95 -6.61 -11.70 -3.71
CA GLY A 95 -7.70 -12.37 -3.01
C GLY A 95 -8.95 -11.50 -3.02
N THR A 96 -9.15 -10.70 -1.98
CA THR A 96 -10.37 -9.89 -1.77
C THR A 96 -10.64 -8.91 -2.90
N ASN A 97 -9.60 -8.29 -3.47
CA ASN A 97 -9.76 -7.33 -4.56
C ASN A 97 -10.24 -8.00 -5.87
N LEU A 98 -10.00 -9.31 -6.03
CA LEU A 98 -10.43 -10.13 -7.18
C LEU A 98 -11.68 -10.98 -6.89
N LEU A 99 -12.23 -10.92 -5.67
CA LEU A 99 -13.22 -11.87 -5.16
C LEU A 99 -12.77 -13.34 -5.24
N ASN A 100 -11.48 -13.59 -5.02
CA ASN A 100 -10.89 -14.92 -4.93
C ASN A 100 -10.72 -15.34 -3.46
N PRO A 101 -11.37 -16.43 -3.00
CA PRO A 101 -11.21 -16.92 -1.64
C PRO A 101 -10.06 -17.96 -1.49
N SER A 102 -9.40 -18.40 -2.57
CA SER A 102 -8.34 -19.42 -2.45
C SER A 102 -6.99 -18.78 -2.14
N LEU A 103 -6.47 -19.05 -0.95
CA LEU A 103 -5.13 -18.64 -0.54
C LEU A 103 -4.04 -19.38 -1.32
N GLU A 104 -4.27 -20.63 -1.73
CA GLU A 104 -3.36 -21.39 -2.58
C GLU A 104 -3.21 -20.74 -3.97
N ALA A 105 -4.33 -20.26 -4.54
CA ALA A 105 -4.30 -19.52 -5.80
C ALA A 105 -3.53 -18.20 -5.67
N VAL A 106 -3.72 -17.47 -4.55
CA VAL A 106 -2.92 -16.28 -4.21
C VAL A 106 -1.43 -16.64 -4.11
N ALA A 107 -1.08 -17.71 -3.40
CA ALA A 107 0.31 -18.15 -3.25
C ALA A 107 0.95 -18.49 -4.60
N LYS A 108 0.20 -19.16 -5.49
CA LYS A 108 0.65 -19.45 -6.85
C LYS A 108 0.85 -18.20 -7.70
N ALA A 109 -0.06 -17.24 -7.61
CA ALA A 109 0.08 -15.95 -8.30
C ALA A 109 1.29 -15.17 -7.78
N ASN A 110 1.53 -15.18 -6.47
CA ASN A 110 2.70 -14.59 -5.84
C ASN A 110 4.01 -15.23 -6.30
N ASP A 111 4.11 -16.56 -6.30
CA ASP A 111 5.28 -17.28 -6.83
C ASP A 111 5.57 -16.89 -8.28
N LEU A 112 4.53 -16.85 -9.12
CA LEU A 112 4.67 -16.49 -10.52
C LEU A 112 5.13 -15.04 -10.72
N CYS A 113 4.52 -14.07 -10.03
CA CYS A 113 4.94 -12.67 -10.06
C CYS A 113 6.39 -12.50 -9.59
N ASN A 114 6.79 -13.17 -8.51
CA ASN A 114 8.15 -13.09 -7.99
C ASN A 114 9.19 -13.65 -8.98
N ARG A 115 8.89 -14.78 -9.62
CA ARG A 115 9.77 -15.38 -10.65
C ARG A 115 9.91 -14.52 -11.89
N LEU A 116 8.85 -13.81 -12.25
CA LEU A 116 8.80 -12.95 -13.43
C LEU A 116 9.23 -11.50 -13.13
N GLY A 117 9.49 -11.16 -11.86
CA GLY A 117 9.91 -9.82 -11.46
C GLY A 117 8.80 -8.77 -11.57
N MET A 118 7.56 -9.14 -11.25
CA MET A 118 6.40 -8.25 -11.32
C MET A 118 5.87 -7.87 -9.94
N ASP A 119 5.39 -6.62 -9.82
CA ASP A 119 4.71 -6.13 -8.62
C ASP A 119 3.30 -6.75 -8.51
N THR A 120 3.04 -7.42 -7.38
CA THR A 120 1.76 -8.08 -7.12
C THR A 120 0.63 -7.09 -6.86
N ILE A 121 0.92 -5.88 -6.37
CA ILE A 121 -0.10 -4.84 -6.15
C ILE A 121 -0.61 -4.31 -7.49
N ALA A 122 0.30 -3.86 -8.35
CA ALA A 122 -0.05 -3.36 -9.68
C ALA A 122 -0.69 -4.45 -10.55
N MET A 123 -0.14 -5.67 -10.55
CA MET A 123 -0.69 -6.78 -11.33
C MET A 123 -2.10 -7.17 -10.84
N GLY A 124 -2.33 -7.25 -9.53
CA GLY A 124 -3.66 -7.49 -8.96
C GLY A 124 -4.65 -6.38 -9.32
N SER A 125 -4.20 -5.13 -9.35
CA SER A 125 -5.03 -3.99 -9.76
C SER A 125 -5.41 -4.03 -11.24
N VAL A 126 -4.48 -4.40 -12.12
CA VAL A 126 -4.75 -4.58 -13.56
C VAL A 126 -5.79 -5.70 -13.79
N ILE A 127 -5.66 -6.82 -13.09
CA ILE A 127 -6.61 -7.93 -13.22
C ILE A 127 -7.99 -7.53 -12.67
N ALA A 128 -8.04 -6.88 -11.50
CA ALA A 128 -9.29 -6.40 -10.90
C ALA A 128 -10.02 -5.41 -11.81
N LEU A 129 -9.27 -4.51 -12.45
CA LEU A 129 -9.79 -3.57 -13.44
C LEU A 129 -10.41 -4.29 -14.64
N LEU A 130 -9.75 -5.31 -15.16
CA LEU A 130 -10.25 -6.08 -16.30
C LEU A 130 -11.48 -6.92 -15.94
N MET A 131 -11.54 -7.45 -14.72
CA MET A 131 -12.72 -8.14 -14.21
C MET A 131 -13.94 -7.21 -14.14
N GLU A 132 -13.76 -6.00 -13.61
CA GLU A 132 -14.82 -5.01 -13.59
C GLU A 132 -15.19 -4.51 -15.00
N ALA A 133 -14.20 -4.32 -15.87
CA ALA A 133 -14.45 -3.88 -17.24
C ALA A 133 -15.23 -4.92 -18.05
N GLN A 134 -14.92 -6.23 -17.89
CA GLN A 134 -15.69 -7.31 -18.50
C GLN A 134 -17.12 -7.35 -17.94
N GLU A 135 -17.30 -7.24 -16.63
CA GLU A 135 -18.62 -7.20 -15.98
C GLU A 135 -19.47 -6.02 -16.50
N ARG A 136 -18.83 -4.87 -16.76
CA ARG A 136 -19.48 -3.68 -17.35
C ARG A 136 -19.69 -3.78 -18.86
N GLY A 137 -19.24 -4.85 -19.51
CA GLY A 137 -19.36 -5.05 -20.96
C GLY A 137 -18.46 -4.12 -21.79
N LEU A 138 -17.38 -3.59 -21.21
CA LEU A 138 -16.41 -2.72 -21.88
C LEU A 138 -15.38 -3.50 -22.71
N LEU A 139 -15.28 -4.80 -22.46
CA LEU A 139 -14.45 -5.75 -23.18
C LEU A 139 -15.08 -7.15 -23.09
N SER A 140 -14.73 -8.01 -24.04
CA SER A 140 -15.20 -9.40 -24.08
C SER A 140 -14.04 -10.40 -24.07
N PRO A 141 -14.29 -11.66 -23.65
CA PRO A 141 -13.29 -12.73 -23.73
C PRO A 141 -12.73 -12.95 -25.14
N SER A 142 -13.52 -12.64 -26.18
CA SER A 142 -13.07 -12.77 -27.57
C SER A 142 -12.01 -11.73 -27.97
N GLU A 143 -12.01 -10.57 -27.31
CA GLU A 143 -11.03 -9.50 -27.56
C GLU A 143 -9.74 -9.70 -26.76
N THR A 144 -9.87 -10.22 -25.53
CA THR A 144 -8.73 -10.45 -24.63
C THR A 144 -8.07 -11.80 -24.83
N GLY A 145 -8.81 -12.80 -25.34
CA GLY A 145 -8.43 -14.20 -25.31
C GLY A 145 -8.53 -14.85 -23.92
N LEU A 146 -9.09 -14.14 -22.93
CA LEU A 146 -9.15 -14.53 -21.52
C LEU A 146 -10.51 -14.19 -20.90
N ASP A 147 -11.03 -15.05 -20.02
CA ASP A 147 -12.28 -14.79 -19.29
C ASP A 147 -11.99 -14.11 -17.94
N PHE A 148 -12.17 -12.79 -17.89
CA PHE A 148 -12.02 -11.99 -16.67
C PHE A 148 -13.30 -12.00 -15.81
N SER A 149 -13.88 -13.17 -15.57
CA SER A 149 -14.94 -13.30 -14.56
C SER A 149 -14.35 -13.17 -13.15
N TRP A 150 -15.05 -12.49 -12.23
CA TRP A 150 -14.60 -12.33 -10.84
C TRP A 150 -14.23 -13.69 -10.20
N GLY A 151 -13.10 -13.73 -9.51
CA GLY A 151 -12.56 -14.93 -8.86
C GLY A 151 -11.91 -15.96 -9.80
N ASN A 152 -11.88 -15.74 -11.13
CA ASN A 152 -11.25 -16.68 -12.06
C ASN A 152 -9.71 -16.61 -11.99
N MET A 153 -9.12 -17.44 -11.12
CA MET A 153 -7.68 -17.47 -10.90
C MET A 153 -6.88 -18.20 -11.99
N GLU A 154 -7.50 -19.07 -12.77
CA GLU A 154 -6.83 -19.65 -13.95
C GLU A 154 -6.53 -18.54 -14.98
N THR A 155 -7.51 -17.67 -15.25
CA THR A 155 -7.30 -16.47 -16.06
C THR A 155 -6.27 -15.54 -15.44
N ALA A 156 -6.32 -15.30 -14.12
CA ALA A 156 -5.36 -14.42 -13.45
C ALA A 156 -3.91 -14.92 -13.63
N LEU A 157 -3.65 -16.22 -13.45
CA LEU A 157 -2.33 -16.81 -13.64
C LEU A 157 -1.85 -16.71 -15.09
N GLU A 158 -2.74 -16.91 -16.06
CA GLU A 158 -2.37 -16.77 -17.47
C GLU A 158 -2.15 -15.30 -17.87
N ALA A 159 -2.96 -14.38 -17.34
CA ALA A 159 -2.78 -12.95 -17.53
C ALA A 159 -1.41 -12.48 -17.01
N ILE A 160 -0.96 -12.99 -15.87
CA ILE A 160 0.38 -12.75 -15.31
C ILE A 160 1.46 -13.20 -16.32
N ARG A 161 1.37 -14.43 -16.87
CA ARG A 161 2.34 -14.92 -17.87
C ARG A 161 2.38 -14.05 -19.13
N LEU A 162 1.22 -13.79 -19.72
CA LEU A 162 1.10 -13.01 -20.95
C LEU A 162 1.57 -11.57 -20.74
N THR A 163 1.31 -10.97 -19.58
CA THR A 163 1.79 -9.64 -19.23
C THR A 163 3.31 -9.58 -19.18
N ALA A 164 3.95 -10.53 -18.48
CA ALA A 164 5.41 -10.60 -18.40
C ALA A 164 6.06 -10.83 -19.77
N ALA A 165 5.44 -11.66 -20.62
CA ALA A 165 5.93 -11.95 -21.97
C ALA A 165 5.56 -10.85 -22.99
N ARG A 166 4.67 -9.92 -22.64
CA ARG A 166 4.03 -8.95 -23.56
C ARG A 166 3.41 -9.64 -24.79
N GLU A 167 2.72 -10.76 -24.56
CA GLU A 167 2.10 -11.55 -25.61
C GLU A 167 0.59 -11.32 -25.69
N GLY A 168 0.07 -11.13 -26.91
CA GLY A 168 -1.36 -10.89 -27.14
C GLY A 168 -1.89 -9.69 -26.35
N PHE A 169 -2.98 -9.89 -25.60
CA PHE A 169 -3.54 -8.85 -24.73
C PHE A 169 -2.61 -8.50 -23.54
N GLY A 170 -1.62 -9.34 -23.25
CA GLY A 170 -0.59 -9.10 -22.24
C GLY A 170 0.24 -7.85 -22.48
N ASP A 171 0.50 -7.45 -23.73
CA ASP A 171 1.24 -6.22 -24.01
C ASP A 171 0.48 -4.97 -23.53
N ARG A 172 -0.86 -4.98 -23.64
CA ARG A 172 -1.73 -3.90 -23.14
C ARG A 172 -1.77 -3.89 -21.62
N MET A 173 -1.88 -5.07 -20.98
CA MET A 173 -1.81 -5.21 -19.52
C MET A 173 -0.49 -4.66 -18.96
N ALA A 174 0.62 -4.88 -19.67
CA ALA A 174 1.95 -4.44 -19.28
C ALA A 174 2.16 -2.91 -19.35
N GLN A 175 1.16 -2.13 -19.79
CA GLN A 175 1.16 -0.65 -19.71
C GLN A 175 0.57 -0.11 -18.40
N GLY A 176 0.07 -0.98 -17.53
CA GLY A 176 -0.51 -0.64 -16.22
C GLY A 176 -1.96 -0.17 -16.27
N SER A 177 -2.60 -0.15 -15.09
CA SER A 177 -4.05 0.06 -14.94
C SER A 177 -4.51 1.42 -15.48
N ARG A 178 -3.78 2.51 -15.21
CA ARG A 178 -4.14 3.86 -15.67
C ARG A 178 -4.23 3.94 -17.20
N THR A 179 -3.24 3.38 -17.89
CA THR A 179 -3.20 3.40 -19.37
C THR A 179 -4.35 2.57 -19.92
N LEU A 180 -4.50 1.34 -19.40
CA LEU A 180 -5.52 0.41 -19.84
C LEU A 180 -6.95 0.94 -19.62
N ALA A 181 -7.22 1.56 -18.47
CA ALA A 181 -8.50 2.21 -18.18
C ALA A 181 -8.83 3.32 -19.19
N GLY A 182 -7.82 4.12 -19.56
CA GLY A 182 -7.95 5.17 -20.55
C GLY A 182 -8.27 4.63 -21.96
N GLU A 183 -7.59 3.56 -22.37
CA GLU A 183 -7.86 2.88 -23.65
C GLU A 183 -9.27 2.29 -23.72
N LEU A 184 -9.79 1.81 -22.59
CA LEU A 184 -11.16 1.29 -22.47
C LEU A 184 -12.22 2.41 -22.41
N GLY A 185 -11.81 3.68 -22.40
CA GLY A 185 -12.71 4.82 -22.26
C GLY A 185 -13.36 4.93 -20.87
N ALA A 186 -12.80 4.26 -19.86
CA ALA A 186 -13.32 4.19 -18.51
C ALA A 186 -12.21 4.46 -17.47
N PRO A 187 -11.60 5.66 -17.48
CA PRO A 187 -10.48 6.01 -16.61
C PRO A 187 -10.81 5.90 -15.11
N GLU A 188 -12.08 5.97 -14.73
CA GLU A 188 -12.56 5.81 -13.36
C GLU A 188 -12.37 4.39 -12.79
N LEU A 189 -12.07 3.40 -13.64
CA LEU A 189 -11.76 2.04 -13.21
C LEU A 189 -10.36 1.90 -12.60
N ALA A 190 -9.43 2.78 -12.95
CA ALA A 190 -8.07 2.77 -12.41
C ALA A 190 -8.04 3.41 -11.02
N VAL A 191 -7.61 2.64 -10.02
CA VAL A 191 -7.47 3.12 -8.64
C VAL A 191 -6.01 3.47 -8.39
N THR A 192 -5.61 4.65 -8.86
CA THR A 192 -4.21 5.10 -8.85
C THR A 192 -4.07 6.52 -8.32
N VAL A 193 -2.90 6.85 -7.76
CA VAL A 193 -2.41 8.24 -7.64
C VAL A 193 -1.11 8.35 -8.43
N ARG A 194 -1.01 9.36 -9.32
CA ARG A 194 0.11 9.54 -10.26
C ARG A 194 0.41 8.32 -11.14
N GLY A 195 -0.57 7.43 -11.30
CA GLY A 195 -0.47 6.20 -12.06
C GLY A 195 0.19 5.03 -11.33
N LEU A 196 0.51 5.19 -10.04
CA LEU A 196 0.83 4.06 -9.18
C LEU A 196 -0.48 3.54 -8.57
N ASP A 197 -0.73 2.25 -8.73
CA ASP A 197 -1.88 1.53 -8.16
C ASP A 197 -1.91 1.61 -6.63
N PHE A 198 -3.11 1.62 -6.08
CA PHE A 198 -3.30 1.67 -4.63
C PHE A 198 -2.74 0.42 -3.96
N PRO A 199 -2.01 0.56 -2.85
CA PRO A 199 -1.79 -0.54 -1.93
C PRO A 199 -3.11 -0.90 -1.23
N ALA A 200 -3.16 -2.05 -0.57
CA ALA A 200 -4.33 -2.63 0.07
C ALA A 200 -4.75 -1.96 1.39
N HIS A 201 -4.80 -0.64 1.43
CA HIS A 201 -5.30 0.14 2.56
C HIS A 201 -6.28 1.23 2.08
N ASP A 202 -7.54 1.12 2.48
CA ASP A 202 -8.66 1.93 2.01
C ASP A 202 -8.74 3.27 2.74
N PRO A 203 -8.54 4.40 2.01
CA PRO A 203 -8.58 5.72 2.64
C PRO A 203 -9.97 6.10 3.16
N ARG A 204 -11.04 5.41 2.76
CA ARG A 204 -12.38 5.58 3.34
C ARG A 204 -12.44 5.05 4.78
N GLY A 205 -11.63 4.06 5.15
CA GLY A 205 -11.46 3.61 6.54
C GLY A 205 -10.51 4.52 7.35
N PHE A 206 -9.49 5.06 6.69
CA PHE A 206 -8.43 5.85 7.33
C PHE A 206 -8.00 7.04 6.46
N HIS A 207 -8.54 8.23 6.76
CA HIS A 207 -8.42 9.39 5.88
C HIS A 207 -6.98 9.89 5.71
N GLY A 208 -6.12 9.71 6.71
CA GLY A 208 -4.71 10.11 6.58
C GLY A 208 -3.94 9.23 5.59
N TYR A 209 -4.35 7.98 5.36
CA TYR A 209 -3.76 7.14 4.30
C TYR A 209 -4.00 7.78 2.94
N GLY A 210 -5.23 8.27 2.72
CA GLY A 210 -5.60 9.00 1.52
C GLY A 210 -4.74 10.24 1.30
N LEU A 211 -4.56 11.06 2.34
CA LEU A 211 -3.66 12.21 2.22
C LEU A 211 -2.22 11.78 1.90
N GLY A 212 -1.71 10.73 2.57
CA GLY A 212 -0.38 10.18 2.32
C GLY A 212 -0.17 9.69 0.88
N TYR A 213 -1.19 9.08 0.28
CA TYR A 213 -1.17 8.70 -1.14
C TYR A 213 -1.17 9.91 -2.04
N ALA A 214 -2.06 10.87 -1.78
CA ALA A 214 -2.24 12.05 -2.60
C ALA A 214 -0.95 12.87 -2.69
N VAL A 215 -0.27 13.12 -1.58
CA VAL A 215 0.96 13.95 -1.55
C VAL A 215 2.24 13.13 -1.77
N GLY A 216 2.11 11.81 -1.95
CA GLY A 216 3.24 10.91 -2.08
C GLY A 216 4.04 11.12 -3.35
N ALA A 217 5.37 11.25 -3.21
CA ALA A 217 6.22 11.59 -4.35
C ALA A 217 6.33 10.48 -5.41
N ARG A 218 6.05 9.22 -5.03
CA ARG A 218 6.02 8.08 -5.96
C ARG A 218 4.60 7.66 -6.38
N GLY A 219 3.56 8.36 -5.95
CA GLY A 219 2.16 7.96 -6.09
C GLY A 219 1.60 7.27 -4.85
N ALA A 220 0.51 6.50 -5.02
CA ALA A 220 -0.18 5.81 -3.94
C ALA A 220 0.71 4.71 -3.36
N CYS A 221 1.36 4.97 -2.22
CA CYS A 221 2.21 3.98 -1.57
C CYS A 221 2.18 4.17 -0.05
N HIS A 222 1.81 3.10 0.66
CA HIS A 222 1.67 3.09 2.12
C HIS A 222 3.00 3.17 2.88
N LEU A 223 4.14 2.93 2.20
CA LEU A 223 5.50 3.04 2.77
C LEU A 223 6.20 4.37 2.42
N ASN A 224 5.49 5.34 1.82
CA ASN A 224 6.05 6.67 1.61
C ASN A 224 5.91 7.57 2.86
N THR A 225 4.98 7.23 3.74
CA THR A 225 4.77 7.88 5.03
C THR A 225 4.54 6.80 6.07
N THR A 226 4.74 7.11 7.34
CA THR A 226 4.39 6.17 8.42
C THR A 226 2.93 6.31 8.87
N ASN A 227 2.03 6.79 8.01
CA ASN A 227 0.62 6.96 8.36
C ASN A 227 0.01 5.61 8.76
N LEU A 228 0.24 4.56 7.97
CA LEU A 228 -0.23 3.21 8.27
C LEU A 228 0.16 2.78 9.69
N LEU A 229 1.42 2.99 10.05
CA LEU A 229 1.92 2.62 11.36
C LEU A 229 1.26 3.42 12.48
N VAL A 230 1.11 4.73 12.31
CA VAL A 230 0.68 5.62 13.39
C VAL A 230 -0.85 5.67 13.51
N GLU A 231 -1.54 5.89 12.40
CA GLU A 231 -2.99 5.98 12.36
C GLU A 231 -3.66 4.59 12.46
N GLY A 232 -3.01 3.54 11.95
CA GLY A 232 -3.42 2.14 12.16
C GLY A 232 -3.11 1.61 13.57
N GLY A 233 -2.49 2.42 14.43
CA GLY A 233 -2.26 2.08 15.85
C GLY A 233 -1.10 1.13 16.14
N MET A 234 -0.21 0.91 15.16
CA MET A 234 0.98 0.06 15.29
C MET A 234 2.17 0.79 15.94
N ALA A 235 2.22 2.12 15.85
CA ALA A 235 3.31 2.97 16.35
C ALA A 235 2.79 4.25 17.00
N SER A 236 3.58 4.80 17.92
CA SER A 236 3.35 6.09 18.57
C SER A 236 4.69 6.76 18.84
N TRP A 237 4.84 8.02 18.47
CA TRP A 237 6.05 8.81 18.69
C TRP A 237 5.71 10.13 19.40
N PRO A 238 5.54 10.09 20.74
CA PRO A 238 5.20 11.25 21.54
C PRO A 238 6.18 12.42 21.42
N GLU A 239 7.44 12.16 21.07
CA GLU A 239 8.53 13.13 20.93
C GLU A 239 8.22 14.22 19.91
N ILE A 240 7.48 13.85 18.85
CA ILE A 240 7.01 14.80 17.82
C ILE A 240 5.50 15.06 17.94
N GLY A 241 4.88 14.65 19.05
CA GLY A 241 3.46 14.86 19.33
C GLY A 241 2.52 13.88 18.60
N LEU A 242 3.02 12.78 18.05
CA LEU A 242 2.18 11.71 17.51
C LEU A 242 1.74 10.79 18.65
N LYS A 243 0.70 11.23 19.38
CA LYS A 243 0.13 10.53 20.54
C LYS A 243 -1.21 9.90 20.15
N GLY A 244 -1.19 8.62 19.79
CA GLY A 244 -2.39 7.86 19.48
C GLY A 244 -3.28 7.55 20.69
N PRO A 245 -4.42 6.86 20.50
CA PRO A 245 -4.91 6.37 19.20
C PRO A 245 -5.49 7.48 18.33
N PHE A 246 -5.41 7.32 17.02
CA PHE A 246 -6.00 8.23 16.05
C PHE A 246 -7.28 7.62 15.46
N LYS A 247 -8.33 8.43 15.32
CA LYS A 247 -9.57 7.99 14.66
C LYS A 247 -9.37 7.97 13.15
N GLY A 248 -9.63 6.86 12.45
CA GLY A 248 -9.43 6.72 11.00
C GLY A 248 -10.38 7.58 10.15
N MET A 249 -11.69 7.35 10.28
CA MET A 249 -12.78 7.99 9.52
C MET A 249 -13.04 9.45 9.93
N THR A 250 -12.00 10.28 9.89
CA THR A 250 -12.08 11.74 10.11
C THR A 250 -10.93 12.43 9.41
N SER A 251 -11.24 13.49 8.66
CA SER A 251 -10.24 14.31 7.97
C SER A 251 -9.55 15.31 8.90
N LYS A 252 -10.22 15.68 9.99
CA LYS A 252 -9.72 16.68 10.94
C LYS A 252 -8.44 16.19 11.62
N GLY A 253 -7.39 17.01 11.57
CA GLY A 253 -6.08 16.73 12.19
C GLY A 253 -5.20 15.77 11.39
N LYS A 254 -5.67 15.24 10.25
CA LYS A 254 -4.90 14.31 9.42
C LYS A 254 -3.78 14.98 8.64
N ALA A 255 -3.92 16.29 8.36
CA ALA A 255 -2.85 17.07 7.76
C ALA A 255 -1.60 17.10 8.65
N GLU A 256 -1.74 17.44 9.94
CA GLU A 256 -0.62 17.46 10.89
C GLU A 256 -0.04 16.07 11.13
N LEU A 257 -0.90 15.05 11.27
CA LEU A 257 -0.47 13.66 11.39
C LEU A 257 0.39 13.24 10.19
N THR A 258 -0.11 13.48 8.98
CA THR A 258 0.57 13.08 7.74
C THR A 258 1.85 13.87 7.54
N TRP A 259 1.85 15.18 7.83
CA TRP A 259 3.03 16.03 7.81
C TRP A 259 4.16 15.41 8.65
N LYS A 260 3.89 15.06 9.91
CA LYS A 260 4.88 14.40 10.78
C LYS A 260 5.30 13.01 10.28
N CYS A 261 4.33 12.17 9.91
CA CYS A 261 4.57 10.80 9.46
C CYS A 261 5.38 10.73 8.16
N LEU A 262 5.21 11.70 7.28
CA LEU A 262 5.91 11.76 6.01
C LEU A 262 7.40 12.03 6.20
N SER A 263 7.76 12.91 7.14
CA SER A 263 9.15 13.14 7.52
C SER A 263 9.81 11.88 8.09
N VAL A 264 9.14 11.18 9.02
CA VAL A 264 9.65 9.92 9.59
C VAL A 264 9.80 8.85 8.50
N GLY A 265 8.81 8.71 7.62
CA GLY A 265 8.85 7.73 6.52
C GLY A 265 10.02 7.98 5.58
N GLN A 266 10.30 9.24 5.22
CA GLN A 266 11.46 9.56 4.39
C GLN A 266 12.78 9.19 5.07
N LEU A 267 12.89 9.34 6.39
CA LEU A 267 14.07 8.89 7.13
C LEU A 267 14.23 7.38 7.04
N PHE A 268 13.18 6.60 7.29
CA PHE A 268 13.26 5.13 7.20
C PHE A 268 13.70 4.67 5.81
N ASN A 269 13.15 5.28 4.77
CA ASN A 269 13.53 4.99 3.39
C ASN A 269 15.00 5.35 3.09
N SER A 270 15.55 6.42 3.69
CA SER A 270 16.95 6.82 3.49
C SER A 270 17.95 6.06 4.35
N LEU A 271 17.56 5.68 5.57
CA LEU A 271 18.37 4.87 6.48
C LEU A 271 18.38 3.39 6.09
N CYS A 272 17.55 3.02 5.11
CA CYS A 272 17.25 1.63 4.76
C CYS A 272 16.81 0.81 6.00
N MET A 273 16.08 1.47 6.91
CA MET A 273 15.53 0.87 8.11
C MET A 273 14.15 0.31 7.81
N CYS A 274 13.90 -0.94 8.21
CA CYS A 274 12.56 -1.52 8.11
C CYS A 274 11.58 -0.71 8.97
N GLU A 275 10.46 -0.26 8.40
CA GLU A 275 9.49 0.54 9.14
C GLU A 275 8.89 -0.20 10.34
N PHE A 276 8.79 -1.54 10.29
CA PHE A 276 8.36 -2.33 11.45
C PHE A 276 9.38 -2.27 12.60
N ILE A 277 10.68 -2.26 12.30
CA ILE A 277 11.70 -2.07 13.33
C ILE A 277 11.64 -0.63 13.86
N GLY A 278 11.51 0.35 12.98
CA GLY A 278 11.34 1.76 13.36
C GLY A 278 10.11 1.98 14.25
N ALA A 279 9.01 1.25 14.01
CA ALA A 279 7.79 1.29 14.82
C ALA A 279 7.99 0.83 16.26
N PHE A 280 8.97 -0.05 16.53
CA PHE A 280 9.26 -0.54 17.88
C PHE A 280 10.07 0.42 18.73
N LEU A 281 10.74 1.38 18.07
CA LEU A 281 11.73 2.25 18.69
C LEU A 281 11.16 3.64 18.84
N SER A 282 11.43 4.25 19.98
CA SER A 282 11.29 5.69 20.16
C SER A 282 12.18 6.42 19.15
N LEU A 283 11.80 7.64 18.76
CA LEU A 283 12.64 8.41 17.83
C LEU A 283 13.99 8.77 18.48
N ASN A 284 14.01 8.92 19.81
CA ASN A 284 15.26 9.14 20.55
C ASN A 284 16.20 7.92 20.50
N GLU A 285 15.69 6.69 20.64
CA GLU A 285 16.53 5.48 20.46
C GLU A 285 17.11 5.41 19.05
N GLN A 286 16.32 5.81 18.05
CA GLN A 286 16.79 5.85 16.66
C GLN A 286 17.88 6.92 16.43
N VAL A 287 17.78 8.08 17.10
CA VAL A 287 18.85 9.10 17.12
C VAL A 287 20.13 8.51 17.72
N GLU A 288 20.04 7.83 18.86
CA GLU A 288 21.20 7.20 19.51
C GLU A 288 21.82 6.11 18.62
N MET A 289 21.00 5.32 17.92
CA MET A 289 21.48 4.36 16.92
C MET A 289 22.25 5.05 15.80
N MET A 290 21.74 6.19 15.30
CA MET A 290 22.41 6.97 14.25
C MET A 290 23.73 7.55 14.72
N ARG A 291 23.78 8.11 15.93
CA ARG A 291 25.02 8.60 16.56
C ARG A 291 26.04 7.49 16.68
N ALA A 292 25.64 6.34 17.21
CA ALA A 292 26.53 5.19 17.40
C ALA A 292 27.04 4.61 16.07
N ALA A 293 26.19 4.54 15.05
CA ALA A 293 26.56 3.95 13.76
C ALA A 293 27.43 4.88 12.90
N THR A 294 27.23 6.20 12.98
CA THR A 294 27.87 7.17 12.10
C THR A 294 29.01 7.96 12.75
N GLY A 295 29.00 8.08 14.08
CA GLY A 295 29.91 8.95 14.83
C GLY A 295 29.58 10.45 14.76
N PHE A 296 28.49 10.84 14.08
CA PHE A 296 28.02 12.22 14.03
C PHE A 296 27.10 12.53 15.22
N ASP A 297 27.10 13.78 15.67
CA ASP A 297 26.27 14.24 16.80
C ASP A 297 24.88 14.69 16.34
N TRP A 298 24.10 13.76 15.77
CA TRP A 298 22.75 14.05 15.30
C TRP A 298 21.79 14.39 16.43
N THR A 299 20.95 15.39 16.21
CA THR A 299 19.75 15.65 17.03
C THR A 299 18.49 15.10 16.36
N LEU A 300 17.42 14.93 17.14
CA LEU A 300 16.11 14.54 16.59
C LEU A 300 15.59 15.59 15.58
N GLU A 301 15.78 16.87 15.88
CA GLU A 301 15.34 17.97 15.01
C GLU A 301 16.04 17.90 13.65
N GLU A 302 17.37 17.74 13.62
CA GLU A 302 18.14 17.62 12.37
C GLU A 302 17.73 16.39 11.55
N LEU A 303 17.46 15.25 12.20
CA LEU A 303 16.95 14.08 11.48
C LEU A 303 15.57 14.38 10.88
N MET A 304 14.65 14.98 11.63
CA MET A 304 13.34 15.35 11.09
C MET A 304 13.47 16.34 9.92
N GLU A 305 14.37 17.31 9.99
CA GLU A 305 14.66 18.21 8.88
C GLU A 305 15.22 17.48 7.66
N CYS A 306 16.10 16.48 7.84
CA CYS A 306 16.57 15.61 6.77
C CYS A 306 15.42 14.87 6.07
N GLY A 307 14.45 14.35 6.84
CA GLY A 307 13.25 13.71 6.29
C GLY A 307 12.46 14.66 5.38
N TRP A 308 12.23 15.89 5.84
CA TRP A 308 11.60 16.94 5.03
C TRP A 308 12.42 17.34 3.81
N ARG A 309 13.73 17.52 3.94
CA ARG A 309 14.63 17.84 2.84
C ARG A 309 14.55 16.81 1.72
N ILE A 310 14.57 15.51 2.08
CA ILE A 310 14.40 14.41 1.13
C ILE A 310 13.06 14.52 0.40
N TRP A 311 11.97 14.77 1.12
CA TRP A 311 10.66 14.91 0.48
C TRP A 311 10.58 16.15 -0.42
N TYR A 312 11.06 17.32 0.02
CA TYR A 312 11.06 18.54 -0.78
C TYR A 312 11.85 18.37 -2.08
N LEU A 313 13.01 17.71 -2.04
CA LEU A 313 13.78 17.42 -3.25
C LEU A 313 12.98 16.54 -4.23
N LYS A 314 12.39 15.44 -3.74
CA LYS A 314 11.54 14.56 -4.57
C LYS A 314 10.33 15.32 -5.14
N ARG A 315 9.64 16.09 -4.30
CA ARG A 315 8.48 16.88 -4.69
C ARG A 315 8.85 17.95 -5.72
N HIS A 316 9.97 18.63 -5.54
CA HIS A 316 10.46 19.63 -6.49
C HIS A 316 10.79 19.01 -7.85
N ILE A 317 11.41 17.83 -7.89
CA ILE A 317 11.62 17.07 -9.13
C ILE A 317 10.29 16.80 -9.84
N LEU A 318 9.23 16.45 -9.11
CA LEU A 318 7.89 16.29 -9.68
C LEU A 318 7.31 17.62 -10.19
N ASN A 319 7.51 18.72 -9.45
CA ASN A 319 7.06 20.05 -9.89
C ASN A 319 7.75 20.47 -11.20
N LEU A 320 9.04 20.19 -11.35
CA LEU A 320 9.77 20.42 -12.61
C LEU A 320 9.23 19.59 -13.78
N ARG A 321 8.64 18.42 -13.49
CA ARG A 321 7.96 17.57 -14.48
C ARG A 321 6.48 17.93 -14.69
N GLY A 322 6.03 19.05 -14.11
CA GLY A 322 4.68 19.58 -14.29
C GLY A 322 3.62 18.99 -13.36
N SER A 323 4.04 18.25 -12.33
CA SER A 323 3.12 17.77 -11.30
C SER A 323 2.88 18.82 -10.22
N GLY A 324 1.69 18.84 -9.63
CA GLY A 324 1.32 19.74 -8.54
C GLY A 324 -0.03 19.37 -7.97
N ARG A 325 -0.77 20.36 -7.44
CA ARG A 325 -2.09 20.18 -6.81
C ARG A 325 -3.05 19.33 -7.65
N LYS A 326 -3.06 19.54 -8.97
CA LYS A 326 -3.92 18.79 -9.90
C LYS A 326 -3.71 17.26 -9.85
N ASP A 327 -2.56 16.80 -9.38
CA ASP A 327 -2.23 15.37 -9.27
C ASP A 327 -2.30 14.87 -7.83
N ASP A 328 -2.46 15.75 -6.83
CA ASP A 328 -2.69 15.39 -5.42
C ASP A 328 -4.15 15.00 -5.18
N VAL A 329 -4.65 14.06 -5.98
CA VAL A 329 -6.05 13.66 -6.01
C VAL A 329 -6.18 12.17 -5.70
N LEU A 330 -7.27 11.82 -5.02
CA LEU A 330 -7.69 10.42 -4.89
C LEU A 330 -8.56 10.03 -6.10
N PRO A 331 -8.50 8.76 -6.55
CA PRO A 331 -9.35 8.26 -7.62
C PRO A 331 -10.82 8.25 -7.19
N PRO A 332 -11.78 8.32 -8.14
CA PRO A 332 -13.21 8.39 -7.83
C PRO A 332 -13.72 7.30 -6.87
N LYS A 333 -13.19 6.06 -6.99
CA LYS A 333 -13.56 4.94 -6.11
C LYS A 333 -13.22 5.19 -4.64
N ALA A 334 -12.09 5.85 -4.35
CA ALA A 334 -11.69 6.23 -3.00
C ALA A 334 -12.48 7.45 -2.45
N LEU A 335 -13.25 8.13 -3.30
CA LEU A 335 -14.13 9.25 -2.94
C LEU A 335 -15.61 8.90 -3.10
N THR A 336 -15.93 7.65 -3.41
CA THR A 336 -17.28 7.12 -3.47
C THR A 336 -17.51 6.26 -2.22
N PRO A 337 -18.47 6.62 -1.35
CA PRO A 337 -18.71 5.86 -0.14
C PRO A 337 -19.21 4.46 -0.48
N THR A 338 -18.71 3.46 0.24
CA THR A 338 -19.30 2.12 0.30
C THR A 338 -20.68 2.21 0.96
N ARG A 339 -21.57 1.25 0.64
CA ARG A 339 -22.91 1.18 1.23
C ARG A 339 -22.96 0.26 2.46
N GLU A 340 -21.94 -0.56 2.62
CA GLU A 340 -21.80 -1.60 3.64
C GLU A 340 -20.37 -1.60 4.21
N GLY A 341 -20.14 -2.45 5.23
CA GLY A 341 -18.87 -2.52 5.94
C GLY A 341 -18.63 -1.40 6.94
N ALA A 342 -17.52 -1.50 7.67
CA ALA A 342 -17.20 -0.55 8.75
C ALA A 342 -16.98 0.89 8.24
N ASN A 343 -16.54 1.06 6.99
CA ASN A 343 -16.30 2.36 6.36
C ASN A 343 -17.52 2.91 5.59
N ALA A 344 -18.70 2.30 5.73
CA ALA A 344 -19.92 2.72 5.05
C ALA A 344 -20.21 4.22 5.25
N GLY A 345 -20.45 4.92 4.14
CA GLY A 345 -20.73 6.37 4.16
C GLY A 345 -19.52 7.27 4.44
N SER A 346 -18.33 6.72 4.65
CA SER A 346 -17.12 7.50 4.92
C SER A 346 -16.36 7.83 3.65
N VAL A 347 -15.91 9.08 3.53
CA VAL A 347 -15.01 9.55 2.47
C VAL A 347 -14.06 10.63 2.99
N PRO A 348 -12.80 10.66 2.52
CA PRO A 348 -11.87 11.72 2.87
C PRO A 348 -12.29 13.10 2.35
N ASP A 349 -12.18 14.12 3.21
CA ASP A 349 -12.29 15.52 2.81
C ASP A 349 -10.91 16.00 2.36
N MET A 350 -10.60 15.76 1.08
CA MET A 350 -9.29 16.06 0.51
C MET A 350 -9.00 17.56 0.45
N GLU A 351 -10.01 18.40 0.25
CA GLU A 351 -9.81 19.86 0.17
C GLU A 351 -9.34 20.41 1.52
N LEU A 352 -10.01 20.03 2.61
CA LEU A 352 -9.58 20.37 3.97
C LEU A 352 -8.15 19.88 4.24
N MET A 353 -7.90 18.59 3.99
CA MET A 353 -6.63 17.96 4.33
C MET A 353 -5.45 18.51 3.52
N LEU A 354 -5.61 18.73 2.21
CA LEU A 354 -4.56 19.30 1.37
C LEU A 354 -4.28 20.76 1.70
N GLY A 355 -5.33 21.56 1.93
CA GLY A 355 -5.16 22.97 2.30
C GLY A 355 -4.39 23.14 3.61
N GLU A 356 -4.73 22.34 4.63
CA GLU A 356 -3.99 22.31 5.89
C GLU A 356 -2.56 21.79 5.70
N PHE A 357 -2.37 20.72 4.92
CA PHE A 357 -1.06 20.12 4.69
C PHE A 357 -0.11 21.07 3.95
N TYR A 358 -0.57 21.76 2.89
CA TYR A 358 0.25 22.73 2.15
C TYR A 358 0.70 23.87 3.05
N ARG A 359 -0.20 24.39 3.89
CA ARG A 359 0.17 25.42 4.87
C ARG A 359 1.23 24.93 5.86
N LEU A 360 1.11 23.70 6.37
CA LEU A 360 2.08 23.11 7.30
C LEU A 360 3.43 22.84 6.63
N ALA A 361 3.42 22.33 5.39
CA ALA A 361 4.61 22.07 4.60
C ALA A 361 5.22 23.34 3.97
N GLY A 362 4.54 24.49 4.06
CA GLY A 362 4.95 25.73 3.41
C GLY A 362 5.03 25.59 1.88
N LEU A 363 4.06 24.91 1.28
CA LEU A 363 3.87 24.85 -0.17
C LEU A 363 2.95 25.98 -0.62
N ASP A 364 3.06 26.35 -1.89
CA ASP A 364 2.08 27.26 -2.50
C ASP A 364 0.73 26.57 -2.76
N GLU A 365 -0.27 27.35 -3.20
CA GLU A 365 -1.61 26.84 -3.51
C GLU A 365 -1.61 25.79 -4.63
N GLU A 366 -0.59 25.79 -5.50
CA GLU A 366 -0.39 24.81 -6.58
C GLU A 366 0.39 23.57 -6.11
N GLY A 367 0.68 23.46 -4.81
CA GLY A 367 1.42 22.36 -4.22
C GLY A 367 2.89 22.31 -4.63
N ARG A 368 3.49 23.46 -4.97
CA ARG A 368 4.90 23.57 -5.35
C ARG A 368 5.77 23.89 -4.15
N VAL A 369 6.98 23.33 -4.16
CA VAL A 369 8.02 23.64 -3.18
C VAL A 369 8.63 25.00 -3.51
N PRO A 370 8.57 25.98 -2.61
CA PRO A 370 9.16 27.30 -2.87
C PRO A 370 10.70 27.25 -2.70
N PRO A 371 11.46 28.13 -3.37
CA PRO A 371 12.92 28.06 -3.43
C PRO A 371 13.62 28.05 -2.06
N GLU A 372 13.08 28.76 -1.07
CA GLU A 372 13.62 28.82 0.29
C GLU A 372 13.63 27.46 1.01
N LYS A 373 12.76 26.51 0.62
CA LYS A 373 12.74 25.14 1.15
C LYS A 373 13.79 24.22 0.51
N LEU A 374 14.45 24.68 -0.55
CA LEU A 374 15.47 23.95 -1.30
C LEU A 374 16.89 24.36 -0.93
N VAL A 375 17.06 25.39 -0.10
CA VAL A 375 18.37 25.85 0.34
C VAL A 375 18.94 24.82 1.31
N ILE A 376 20.03 24.18 0.90
CA ILE A 376 20.86 23.32 1.75
C ILE A 376 22.00 24.22 2.21
N ASP A 377 21.97 24.68 3.46
CA ASP A 377 23.13 25.38 4.04
C ASP A 377 24.27 24.34 4.16
N PRO A 378 25.41 24.53 3.47
CA PRO A 378 26.46 23.52 3.33
C PRO A 378 27.22 23.15 4.61
#